data_AF-A0A7C4VTU3-F1
#
_entry.id   AF-A0A7C4VTU3-F1
#
_cell.length_a   1.000
_cell.length_b   1.000
_cell.length_c   1.000
_cell.angle_alpha   90.00
_cell.angle_beta   90.00
_cell.angle_gamma   90.00
#
_symmetry.space_group_name_H-M   'P 1'
#
loop_
_entity.id
_entity.type
_entity.pdbx_description
1 polymer ?
#
loop_
_entity_poly.entity_id
_entity_poly.type
_entity_poly.pdbx_seq_one_letter_code
_entity_poly.pdbx_strand_id
1 'polypeptide(L)'
;MKCKTLVTLSLLVFVFLLGFSFSVQAYAIRQKELNSPVSQYLRENYGVNSIEEYEAKLEQQAWLNYSKQMQSLASEYPELNLPQNYMQAGTSTYQPPTFKSEQPFYAVVLGEPVVSLQVFSLSGLGLLGLAAVPPVKKRKQLRQALILGIAVLCVFSVGYFVGLTVAQTGTITIEPNSFQTEASYIIFTDGTMVYARNGTTGAIDYNGTDAATVINSVANALTSGGLILLKGGTYSITSKVSLPYQGLILQGESPEHVVLNLSGDGEISIETGYITIKNFEILADSTKNAINTDSVSGDHRWITLENLHMYRYNSQYLVSLNDVNEVLIIRGCYFADAGTKAYWTRAALVRLYITGAVHSGNAFIYGNSLYNLVAESETDTPPACILIENNSTVAKDFQYADIFANHFWSGGDSNSAKAYGIVLYAVTRYISTINVFDNRFENIKCLYAIYTGGYGGSFIIHNNWVKDDYTTATRPLIYASDLWKECKIIGNVLWGTYAINMTHNYSKDRNVAAFNSTSGTITCEIVEFNLGYATENSGTSSLANGDWFAHGLVGTPTIVILTPQVGTYGGAPFGVSVNAKNSTHVQVSVYWYNGTAITVAQSISWYAKY
;
A
#
# COMPACT_ATOMS: atom_id res chain seq x y z
N MET A 1 39.68 14.84 76.14
CA MET A 1 38.46 14.05 75.86
C MET A 1 38.58 12.73 76.59
N LYS A 2 37.62 12.34 77.45
CA LYS A 2 37.72 11.06 78.18
C LYS A 2 37.54 9.91 77.18
N CYS A 3 38.33 8.84 77.27
CA CYS A 3 38.29 7.67 76.38
C CYS A 3 36.86 7.17 76.04
N LYS A 4 35.95 7.24 77.02
CA LYS A 4 34.52 6.90 76.84
C LYS A 4 33.81 7.72 75.75
N THR A 5 34.08 9.02 75.64
CA THR A 5 33.44 9.88 74.64
C THR A 5 33.90 9.54 73.22
N LEU A 6 35.18 9.19 73.05
CA LEU A 6 35.72 8.78 71.76
C LEU A 6 35.10 7.45 71.28
N VAL A 7 34.96 6.50 72.20
CA VAL A 7 34.30 5.21 71.92
C VAL A 7 32.84 5.40 71.55
N THR A 8 32.09 6.24 72.28
CA THR A 8 30.68 6.52 71.94
C THR A 8 30.55 7.20 70.57
N LEU A 9 31.40 8.18 70.25
CA LEU A 9 31.38 8.83 68.95
C LEU A 9 31.70 7.85 67.81
N SER A 10 32.73 7.02 67.99
CA SER A 10 33.12 6.00 67.01
C SER A 10 32.00 4.99 66.75
N LEU A 11 31.28 4.58 67.81
CA LEU A 11 30.11 3.71 67.71
C LEU A 11 28.98 4.37 66.92
N LEU A 12 28.67 5.65 67.17
CA LEU A 12 27.61 6.35 66.44
C LEU A 12 27.96 6.53 64.96
N VAL A 13 29.21 6.87 64.62
CA VAL A 13 29.66 6.94 63.22
C VAL A 13 29.55 5.58 62.53
N PHE A 14 29.95 4.50 63.20
CA PHE A 14 29.80 3.15 62.65
C PHE A 14 28.34 2.78 62.39
N VAL A 15 27.43 3.11 63.33
CA VAL A 15 25.99 2.88 63.18
C VAL A 15 25.40 3.69 62.02
N PHE A 16 25.84 4.94 61.84
CA PHE A 16 25.46 5.77 60.69
C PHE A 16 25.87 5.12 59.37
N LEU A 17 27.13 4.68 59.26
CA LEU A 17 27.67 4.04 58.06
C LEU A 17 26.95 2.72 57.74
N LEU A 18 26.55 1.96 58.77
CA LEU A 18 25.69 0.79 58.61
C LEU A 18 24.34 1.15 58.00
N GLY A 19 23.64 2.14 58.58
CA GLY A 19 22.36 2.62 58.04
C GLY A 19 22.49 3.07 56.59
N PHE A 20 23.52 3.84 56.28
CA PHE A 20 23.84 4.31 54.94
C PHE A 20 24.12 3.16 53.95
N SER A 21 24.95 2.18 54.33
CA SER A 21 25.26 1.04 53.46
C SER A 21 24.02 0.19 53.16
N PHE A 22 23.14 -0.01 54.16
CA PHE A 22 21.91 -0.76 53.98
C PHE A 22 20.95 -0.07 53.00
N SER A 23 20.78 1.26 53.08
CA SER A 23 19.89 1.96 52.15
C SER A 23 20.45 2.01 50.74
N VAL A 24 21.77 2.16 50.55
CA VAL A 24 22.40 2.08 49.23
C VAL A 24 22.22 0.69 48.61
N GLN A 25 22.41 -0.39 49.37
CA GLN A 25 22.19 -1.76 48.89
C GLN A 25 20.71 -2.03 48.57
N ALA A 26 19.80 -1.60 49.44
CA ALA A 26 18.36 -1.74 49.22
C ALA A 26 17.91 -0.99 47.95
N TYR A 27 18.46 0.20 47.71
CA TYR A 27 18.19 0.96 46.49
C TYR A 27 18.79 0.30 45.26
N ALA A 28 20.03 -0.23 45.32
CA ALA A 28 20.67 -0.91 44.20
C ALA A 28 19.89 -2.16 43.75
N ILE A 29 19.35 -2.94 44.70
CA ILE A 29 18.49 -4.10 44.40
C ILE A 29 17.23 -3.62 43.67
N ARG A 30 16.58 -2.57 44.18
CA ARG A 30 15.37 -1.99 43.57
C ARG A 30 15.64 -1.42 42.17
N GLN A 31 16.80 -0.80 41.95
CA GLN A 31 17.23 -0.32 40.63
C GLN A 31 17.51 -1.47 39.66
N LYS A 32 18.06 -2.59 40.13
CA LYS A 32 18.29 -3.77 39.29
C LYS A 32 16.97 -4.36 38.78
N GLU A 33 15.91 -4.32 39.60
CA GLU A 33 14.56 -4.68 39.17
C GLU A 33 13.98 -3.64 38.21
N LEU A 34 14.08 -2.34 38.52
CA LEU A 34 13.53 -1.26 37.69
C LEU A 34 14.21 -1.09 36.33
N ASN A 35 15.52 -1.38 36.23
CA ASN A 35 16.33 -1.30 35.02
C ASN A 35 16.50 -2.66 34.33
N SER A 36 15.67 -3.65 34.67
CA SER A 36 15.55 -4.83 33.82
C SER A 36 15.15 -4.36 32.41
N PRO A 37 15.90 -4.74 31.35
CA PRO A 37 15.54 -4.40 29.98
C PRO A 37 14.10 -4.79 29.64
N VAL A 38 13.61 -5.86 30.28
CA VAL A 38 12.24 -6.34 30.16
C VAL A 38 11.25 -5.35 30.79
N SER A 39 11.50 -4.88 32.01
CA SER A 39 10.62 -3.91 32.68
C SER A 39 10.62 -2.55 31.98
N GLN A 40 11.74 -2.13 31.38
CA GLN A 40 11.79 -0.92 30.57
C GLN A 40 10.98 -1.09 29.28
N TYR A 41 11.19 -2.18 28.55
CA TYR A 41 10.43 -2.50 27.34
C TYR A 41 8.92 -2.56 27.62
N LEU A 42 8.52 -3.20 28.72
CA LEU A 42 7.12 -3.30 29.14
C LEU A 42 6.49 -1.94 29.44
N ARG A 43 7.26 -1.03 30.06
CA ARG A 43 6.78 0.31 30.39
C ARG A 43 6.65 1.19 29.15
N GLU A 44 7.64 1.14 28.26
CA GLU A 44 7.67 1.93 27.03
C GLU A 44 6.62 1.47 26.02
N ASN A 45 6.39 0.17 25.88
CA ASN A 45 5.50 -0.38 24.86
C ASN A 45 4.08 -0.69 25.36
N TYR A 46 3.91 -0.98 26.65
CA TYR A 46 2.62 -1.42 27.19
C TYR A 46 2.15 -0.65 28.44
N GLY A 47 2.97 0.26 28.97
CA GLY A 47 2.61 1.07 30.14
C GLY A 47 2.46 0.26 31.44
N VAL A 48 3.20 -0.85 31.57
CA VAL A 48 3.17 -1.76 32.73
C VAL A 48 4.60 -2.02 33.24
N ASN A 49 4.76 -2.30 34.53
CA ASN A 49 6.07 -2.40 35.18
C ASN A 49 6.61 -3.84 35.27
N SER A 50 5.74 -4.83 35.15
CA SER A 50 6.10 -6.25 35.22
C SER A 50 5.31 -7.08 34.21
N ILE A 51 5.77 -8.31 33.98
CA ILE A 51 5.10 -9.27 33.08
C ILE A 51 3.72 -9.61 33.63
N GLU A 52 3.58 -9.74 34.95
CA GLU A 52 2.32 -10.06 35.61
C GLU A 52 1.29 -8.94 35.43
N GLU A 53 1.73 -7.67 35.48
CA GLU A 53 0.87 -6.53 35.18
C GLU A 53 0.47 -6.50 33.70
N TYR A 54 1.36 -6.91 32.79
CA TYR A 54 1.06 -7.07 31.38
C TYR A 54 0.04 -8.18 31.11
N GLU A 55 0.21 -9.36 31.71
CA GLU A 55 -0.71 -10.50 31.61
C GLU A 55 -2.09 -10.11 32.14
N ALA A 56 -2.17 -9.48 33.31
CA ALA A 56 -3.44 -9.00 33.86
C ALA A 56 -4.15 -8.01 32.93
N LYS A 57 -3.39 -7.12 32.26
CA LYS A 57 -3.93 -6.17 31.28
C LYS A 57 -4.45 -6.86 30.02
N LEU A 58 -3.75 -7.88 29.51
CA LEU A 58 -4.19 -8.69 28.37
C LEU A 58 -5.45 -9.49 28.70
N GLU A 59 -5.50 -10.12 29.88
CA GLU A 59 -6.69 -10.85 30.35
C GLU A 59 -7.90 -9.93 30.47
N GLN A 60 -7.71 -8.72 31.01
CA GLN A 60 -8.78 -7.73 31.10
C GLN A 60 -9.30 -7.32 29.70
N GLN A 61 -8.40 -7.10 28.73
CA GLN A 61 -8.78 -6.77 27.35
C GLN A 61 -9.49 -7.93 26.64
N ALA A 62 -9.01 -9.17 26.81
CA ALA A 62 -9.64 -10.36 26.27
C ALA A 62 -11.06 -10.53 26.81
N TRP A 63 -11.26 -10.29 28.10
CA TRP A 63 -12.57 -10.37 28.74
C TRP A 63 -13.55 -9.28 28.25
N LEU A 64 -13.06 -8.05 28.07
CA LEU A 64 -13.83 -6.94 27.48
C LEU A 64 -14.26 -7.22 26.03
N ASN A 65 -13.39 -7.82 25.23
CA ASN A 65 -13.72 -8.19 23.85
C ASN A 65 -14.72 -9.34 23.80
N TYR A 66 -14.54 -10.35 24.65
CA TYR A 66 -15.48 -11.47 24.78
C TYR A 66 -16.88 -10.97 25.21
N SER A 67 -16.97 -10.07 26.19
CA SER A 67 -18.26 -9.54 26.64
C SER A 67 -18.98 -8.73 25.55
N LYS A 68 -18.26 -7.94 24.75
CA LYS A 68 -18.82 -7.25 23.58
C LYS A 68 -19.36 -8.21 22.51
N GLN A 69 -18.63 -9.29 22.20
CA GLN A 69 -19.09 -10.31 21.26
C GLN A 69 -20.35 -11.00 21.76
N MET A 70 -20.41 -11.35 23.05
CA MET A 70 -21.59 -11.95 23.65
C MET A 70 -22.81 -11.01 23.65
N GLN A 71 -22.61 -9.70 23.85
CA GLN A 71 -23.68 -8.70 23.72
C GLN A 71 -24.17 -8.57 22.27
N SER A 72 -23.25 -8.56 21.29
CA SER A 72 -23.61 -8.57 19.87
C SER A 72 -24.45 -9.81 19.53
N LEU A 73 -24.00 -10.98 19.96
CA LEU A 73 -24.70 -12.25 19.72
C LEU A 73 -26.08 -12.27 20.40
N ALA A 74 -26.20 -11.75 21.61
CA ALA A 74 -27.47 -11.62 22.32
C ALA A 74 -28.45 -10.66 21.61
N SER A 75 -27.93 -9.62 20.94
CA SER A 75 -28.75 -8.69 20.15
C SER A 75 -29.20 -9.28 18.82
N GLU A 76 -28.39 -10.16 18.23
CA GLU A 76 -28.70 -10.85 16.97
C GLU A 76 -29.69 -12.01 17.19
N TYR A 77 -29.60 -12.70 18.33
CA TYR A 77 -30.42 -13.86 18.69
C TYR A 77 -31.10 -13.69 20.06
N PRO A 78 -32.19 -12.90 20.14
CA PRO A 78 -32.87 -12.61 21.41
C PRO A 78 -33.48 -13.85 22.09
N GLU A 79 -33.70 -14.94 21.36
CA GLU A 79 -34.15 -16.24 21.87
C GLU A 79 -33.06 -17.02 22.63
N LEU A 80 -31.78 -16.66 22.46
CA LEU A 80 -30.67 -17.25 23.21
C LEU A 80 -30.71 -16.70 24.65
N ASN A 81 -31.36 -17.45 25.54
CA ASN A 81 -31.50 -17.10 26.96
C ASN A 81 -30.16 -17.26 27.69
N LEU A 82 -29.23 -16.33 27.46
CA LEU A 82 -27.91 -16.31 28.07
C LEU A 82 -28.03 -16.00 29.57
N PRO A 83 -27.32 -16.72 30.46
CA PRO A 83 -27.39 -16.47 31.89
C PRO A 83 -27.02 -15.01 32.22
N GLN A 84 -27.84 -14.32 33.04
CA GLN A 84 -27.66 -12.90 33.38
C GLN A 84 -26.25 -12.53 33.87
N ASN A 85 -25.52 -13.50 34.45
CA ASN A 85 -24.15 -13.31 34.95
C ASN A 85 -23.15 -12.93 33.83
N TYR A 86 -23.42 -13.27 32.57
CA TYR A 86 -22.55 -12.91 31.44
C TYR A 86 -22.81 -11.49 30.92
N MET A 87 -23.97 -10.89 31.22
CA MET A 87 -24.34 -9.56 30.73
C MET A 87 -23.95 -8.41 31.68
N GLN A 88 -23.61 -8.68 32.94
CA GLN A 88 -23.13 -7.66 33.89
C GLN A 88 -21.62 -7.33 33.75
N ALA A 89 -20.90 -8.00 32.84
CA ALA A 89 -19.47 -7.82 32.63
C ALA A 89 -19.17 -6.55 31.81
N GLY A 90 -19.31 -5.40 32.45
CA GLY A 90 -19.01 -4.08 31.88
C GLY A 90 -19.04 -2.93 32.90
N THR A 91 -19.51 -3.18 34.13
CA THR A 91 -19.35 -2.22 35.22
C THR A 91 -17.93 -2.29 35.76
N SER A 92 -17.33 -1.14 36.09
CA SER A 92 -15.94 -0.99 36.58
C SER A 92 -15.61 -1.74 37.88
N THR A 93 -16.54 -2.53 38.40
CA THR A 93 -16.45 -3.27 39.67
C THR A 93 -16.12 -4.76 39.48
N TYR A 94 -16.00 -5.27 38.26
CA TYR A 94 -15.57 -6.66 38.04
C TYR A 94 -14.08 -6.79 38.35
N GLN A 95 -13.76 -7.37 39.51
CA GLN A 95 -12.44 -7.95 39.74
C GLN A 95 -12.44 -9.36 39.14
N PRO A 96 -11.52 -9.67 38.20
CA PRO A 96 -11.36 -11.04 37.75
C PRO A 96 -11.13 -11.95 38.98
N PRO A 97 -11.64 -13.19 38.95
CA PRO A 97 -11.39 -14.15 40.02
C PRO A 97 -9.89 -14.20 40.28
N THR A 98 -9.49 -13.94 41.53
CA THR A 98 -8.10 -13.93 41.93
C THR A 98 -7.57 -15.35 41.80
N PHE A 99 -7.03 -15.70 40.63
CA PHE A 99 -6.32 -16.95 40.47
C PHE A 99 -5.06 -16.84 41.31
N LYS A 100 -5.00 -17.63 42.38
CA LYS A 100 -3.71 -17.92 43.03
C LYS A 100 -2.88 -18.65 41.98
N SER A 101 -1.98 -17.92 41.33
CA SER A 101 -0.90 -18.49 40.54
C SER A 101 -0.23 -19.56 41.39
N GLU A 102 -0.47 -20.83 41.08
CA GLU A 102 0.38 -21.92 41.54
C GLU A 102 1.70 -21.73 40.80
N GLN A 103 2.61 -20.98 41.44
CA GLN A 103 3.94 -20.71 40.93
C GLN A 103 4.65 -22.04 40.60
N PRO A 104 5.24 -22.21 39.41
CA PRO A 104 6.16 -23.30 39.17
C PRO A 104 7.31 -23.18 40.17
N PHE A 105 7.67 -24.32 40.78
CA PHE A 105 8.71 -24.49 41.79
C PHE A 105 10.10 -24.04 41.29
N TYR A 106 10.33 -22.74 41.17
CA TYR A 106 11.65 -22.14 41.31
C TYR A 106 11.65 -21.44 42.66
N ALA A 107 12.36 -22.04 43.62
CA ALA A 107 12.60 -21.44 44.92
C ALA A 107 13.52 -20.22 44.78
N VAL A 108 13.02 -19.13 44.18
CA VAL A 108 13.50 -17.78 44.47
C VAL A 108 12.64 -17.29 45.63
N VAL A 109 13.03 -17.75 46.83
CA VAL A 109 12.69 -17.07 48.06
C VAL A 109 13.22 -15.65 47.90
N LEU A 110 12.34 -14.66 47.73
CA LEU A 110 12.46 -13.23 48.07
C LEU A 110 11.50 -12.38 47.21
N GLY A 111 10.19 -12.58 47.38
CA GLY A 111 9.15 -11.69 46.83
C GLY A 111 8.25 -11.17 47.94
N GLU A 112 8.56 -9.97 48.45
CA GLU A 112 7.80 -9.11 49.37
C GLU A 112 7.52 -9.64 50.81
N PRO A 113 7.77 -8.90 51.92
CA PRO A 113 8.42 -7.62 52.13
C PRO A 113 9.63 -7.76 53.08
N VAL A 114 10.83 -8.05 52.55
CA VAL A 114 12.04 -8.03 53.39
C VAL A 114 12.43 -6.60 53.78
N VAL A 115 11.97 -5.59 53.05
CA VAL A 115 12.21 -4.18 53.43
C VAL A 115 11.38 -3.78 54.66
N SER A 116 10.13 -4.28 54.82
CA SER A 116 9.36 -3.98 56.03
C SER A 116 9.85 -4.80 57.23
N LEU A 117 10.30 -6.05 57.00
CA LEU A 117 10.85 -6.88 58.08
C LEU A 117 12.25 -6.44 58.53
N GLN A 118 13.09 -5.85 57.67
CA GLN A 118 14.40 -5.31 58.09
C GLN A 118 14.27 -4.01 58.90
N VAL A 119 13.26 -3.18 58.62
CA VAL A 119 12.98 -1.98 59.42
C VAL A 119 12.33 -2.34 60.77
N PHE A 120 11.50 -3.39 60.81
CA PHE A 120 10.92 -3.91 62.06
C PHE A 120 11.85 -4.83 62.86
N SER A 121 12.80 -5.55 62.25
CA SER A 121 13.69 -6.47 62.99
C SER A 121 14.76 -5.73 63.79
N LEU A 122 15.28 -4.60 63.30
CA LEU A 122 16.31 -3.83 64.01
C LEU A 122 15.72 -3.00 65.15
N SER A 123 14.53 -2.41 64.95
CA SER A 123 13.79 -1.74 66.03
C SER A 123 13.23 -2.74 67.05
N GLY A 124 12.77 -3.90 66.58
CA GLY A 124 12.32 -5.03 67.41
C GLY A 124 13.44 -5.68 68.22
N LEU A 125 14.66 -5.82 67.68
CA LEU A 125 15.83 -6.30 68.43
C LEU A 125 16.29 -5.29 69.49
N GLY A 126 16.13 -3.98 69.25
CA GLY A 126 16.34 -2.95 70.27
C GLY A 126 15.36 -3.08 71.45
N LEU A 127 14.10 -3.39 71.16
CA LEU A 127 13.05 -3.65 72.16
C LEU A 127 13.21 -5.00 72.87
N LEU A 128 13.58 -6.06 72.16
CA LEU A 128 13.88 -7.38 72.75
C LEU A 128 15.15 -7.35 73.60
N GLY A 129 16.16 -6.58 73.18
CA GLY A 129 17.34 -6.29 73.99
C GLY A 129 16.99 -5.57 75.29
N LEU A 130 16.01 -4.66 75.28
CA LEU A 130 15.49 -4.01 76.49
C LEU A 130 14.66 -4.96 77.37
N ALA A 131 13.93 -5.91 76.78
CA ALA A 131 13.16 -6.92 77.49
C ALA A 131 14.03 -8.02 78.14
N ALA A 132 15.21 -8.31 77.57
CA ALA A 132 16.15 -9.30 78.08
C ALA A 132 17.10 -8.77 79.18
N VAL A 133 17.05 -7.47 79.51
CA VAL A 133 17.83 -6.92 80.63
C VAL A 133 17.22 -7.41 81.94
N PRO A 134 17.89 -8.27 82.74
CA PRO A 134 17.38 -8.67 84.04
C PRO A 134 17.16 -7.43 84.92
N PRO A 135 16.22 -7.43 85.87
CA PRO A 135 15.91 -6.27 86.70
C PRO A 135 17.14 -5.82 87.51
N VAL A 136 17.93 -4.90 86.94
CA VAL A 136 19.12 -4.35 87.60
C VAL A 136 18.65 -3.36 88.66
N LYS A 137 18.98 -3.62 89.93
CA LYS A 137 18.63 -2.78 91.10
C LYS A 137 19.13 -1.31 91.04
N LYS A 138 19.81 -0.88 89.96
CA LYS A 138 20.36 0.48 89.79
C LYS A 138 19.71 1.21 88.60
N ARG A 139 18.63 1.96 88.87
CA ARG A 139 17.85 2.78 87.90
C ARG A 139 18.69 3.71 86.99
N LYS A 140 19.91 4.11 87.39
CA LYS A 140 20.78 4.99 86.57
C LYS A 140 21.33 4.30 85.32
N GLN A 141 21.69 3.02 85.37
CA GLN A 141 22.30 2.32 84.23
C GLN A 141 21.29 1.98 83.14
N LEU A 142 20.07 1.62 83.52
CA LEU A 142 18.98 1.38 82.55
C LEU A 142 18.61 2.65 81.77
N ARG A 143 18.54 3.80 82.44
CA ARG A 143 18.32 5.10 81.77
C ARG A 143 19.42 5.40 80.75
N GLN A 144 20.68 5.13 81.10
CA GLN A 144 21.81 5.33 80.18
C GLN A 144 21.76 4.37 78.98
N ALA A 145 21.40 3.11 79.20
CA ALA A 145 21.24 2.12 78.12
C ALA A 145 20.08 2.50 77.17
N LEU A 146 18.96 2.97 77.72
CA LEU A 146 17.79 3.37 76.93
C LEU A 146 18.07 4.64 76.10
N ILE A 147 18.74 5.64 76.69
CA ILE A 147 19.19 6.83 75.95
C ILE A 147 20.16 6.44 74.83
N LEU A 148 21.11 5.54 75.10
CA LEU A 148 22.06 5.08 74.09
C LEU A 148 21.35 4.29 72.96
N GLY A 149 20.38 3.44 73.30
CA GLY A 149 19.58 2.70 72.33
C GLY A 149 18.79 3.62 71.40
N ILE A 150 18.12 4.64 71.96
CA ILE A 150 17.42 5.67 71.17
C ILE A 150 18.40 6.42 70.26
N ALA A 151 19.56 6.83 70.79
CA ALA A 151 20.57 7.54 70.00
C ALA A 151 21.10 6.70 68.83
N VAL A 152 21.37 5.41 69.05
CA VAL A 152 21.78 4.45 68.00
C VAL A 152 20.69 4.33 66.93
N LEU A 153 19.42 4.20 67.33
CA LEU A 153 18.31 4.05 66.40
C LEU A 153 18.10 5.33 65.56
N CYS A 154 18.18 6.51 66.19
CA CYS A 154 18.14 7.79 65.47
C CYS A 154 19.28 7.93 64.46
N VAL A 155 20.52 7.62 64.87
CA VAL A 155 21.70 7.74 63.99
C VAL A 155 21.67 6.75 62.83
N PHE A 156 21.19 5.53 63.07
CA PHE A 156 20.93 4.55 62.01
C PHE A 156 19.88 5.05 61.02
N SER A 157 18.74 5.56 61.51
CA SER A 157 17.67 6.10 60.66
C SER A 157 18.15 7.26 59.80
N VAL A 158 18.94 8.19 60.36
CA VAL A 158 19.53 9.29 59.58
C VAL A 158 20.48 8.74 58.51
N GLY A 159 21.36 7.79 58.86
CA GLY A 159 22.23 7.13 57.88
C GLY A 159 21.45 6.46 56.76
N TYR A 160 20.39 5.74 57.09
CA TYR A 160 19.49 5.10 56.13
C TYR A 160 18.84 6.11 55.19
N PHE A 161 18.22 7.18 55.71
CA PHE A 161 17.61 8.22 54.88
C PHE A 161 18.63 8.96 53.98
N VAL A 162 19.83 9.23 54.48
CA VAL A 162 20.91 9.86 53.70
C VAL A 162 21.38 8.92 52.58
N GLY A 163 21.58 7.64 52.85
CA GLY A 163 21.98 6.70 51.80
C GLY A 163 20.90 6.49 50.74
N LEU A 164 19.62 6.55 51.12
CA LEU A 164 18.48 6.51 50.18
C LEU A 164 18.46 7.74 49.25
N THR A 165 18.67 8.94 49.80
CA THR A 165 18.70 10.19 49.01
C THR A 165 19.92 10.26 48.09
N VAL A 166 21.08 9.79 48.55
CA VAL A 166 22.29 9.72 47.71
C VAL A 166 22.16 8.67 46.60
N ALA A 167 21.53 7.53 46.87
CA ALA A 167 21.34 6.50 45.85
C ALA A 167 20.34 6.94 44.76
N GLN A 168 19.36 7.80 45.10
CA GLN A 168 18.34 8.30 44.17
C GLN A 168 18.85 9.23 43.06
N THR A 169 20.06 9.78 43.17
CA THR A 169 20.58 10.77 42.22
C THR A 169 21.44 10.18 41.12
N GLY A 170 21.47 8.86 40.95
CA GLY A 170 22.13 8.21 39.82
C GLY A 170 21.49 8.62 38.50
N THR A 171 22.15 9.48 37.73
CA THR A 171 21.75 9.80 36.36
C THR A 171 21.87 8.54 35.49
N ILE A 172 20.75 8.05 34.96
CA ILE A 172 20.75 7.00 33.94
C ILE A 172 21.48 7.59 32.72
N THR A 173 22.68 7.08 32.45
CA THR A 173 23.42 7.47 31.25
C THR A 173 22.88 6.63 30.11
N ILE A 174 21.98 7.22 29.34
CA ILE A 174 21.54 6.66 28.06
C ILE A 174 22.73 6.82 27.13
N GLU A 175 23.27 5.71 26.61
CA GLU A 175 24.35 5.80 25.63
C GLU A 175 23.87 6.55 24.40
N PRO A 176 24.62 7.56 23.91
CA PRO A 176 24.27 8.27 22.70
C PRO A 176 23.99 7.26 21.56
N ASN A 177 22.87 7.45 20.85
CA ASN A 177 22.37 6.62 19.74
C ASN A 177 21.71 5.28 20.11
N SER A 178 21.47 4.95 21.39
CA SER A 178 20.73 3.71 21.73
C SER A 178 19.28 3.66 21.23
N PHE A 179 18.74 4.81 20.79
CA PHE A 179 17.40 4.95 20.21
C PHE A 179 17.43 5.24 18.70
N GLN A 180 18.58 5.06 18.04
CA GLN A 180 18.68 5.31 16.62
C GLN A 180 17.83 4.29 15.84
N THR A 181 16.98 4.80 14.95
CA THR A 181 16.15 3.98 14.07
C THR A 181 16.56 4.18 12.61
N GLU A 182 16.19 3.24 11.74
CA GLU A 182 16.50 3.34 10.30
C GLU A 182 15.78 4.51 9.61
N ALA A 183 14.60 4.92 10.12
CA ALA A 183 13.88 6.08 9.61
C ALA A 183 14.50 7.38 10.09
N SER A 184 14.47 8.42 9.25
CA SER A 184 14.90 9.76 9.64
C SER A 184 13.93 10.39 10.65
N TYR A 185 12.63 10.15 10.46
CA TYR A 185 11.58 10.46 11.43
C TYR A 185 10.54 9.35 11.46
N ILE A 186 10.01 9.09 12.67
CA ILE A 186 8.89 8.17 12.89
C ILE A 186 7.70 9.00 13.37
N ILE A 187 6.62 8.98 12.62
CA ILE A 187 5.37 9.64 12.96
C ILE A 187 4.38 8.58 13.46
N PHE A 188 3.74 8.86 14.59
CA PHE A 188 2.74 7.98 15.20
C PHE A 188 1.64 8.83 15.85
N THR A 189 0.49 8.20 16.14
CA THR A 189 -0.66 8.86 16.75
C THR A 189 -1.20 8.05 17.92
N ASP A 190 -1.72 8.73 18.94
CA ASP A 190 -2.50 8.11 20.03
C ASP A 190 -4.01 8.18 19.77
N GLY A 191 -4.41 8.66 18.57
CA GLY A 191 -5.78 8.89 18.15
C GLY A 191 -6.27 10.33 18.38
N THR A 192 -5.58 11.12 19.21
CA THR A 192 -5.90 12.55 19.46
C THR A 192 -4.75 13.46 19.03
N MET A 193 -3.52 13.07 19.34
CA MET A 193 -2.29 13.79 19.02
C MET A 193 -1.42 12.96 18.09
N VAL A 194 -0.78 13.66 17.17
CA VAL A 194 0.23 13.13 16.27
C VAL A 194 1.59 13.59 16.77
N TYR A 195 2.54 12.66 16.83
CA TYR A 195 3.89 12.89 17.31
C TYR A 195 4.89 12.53 16.21
N ALA A 196 5.97 13.30 16.10
CA ALA A 196 7.11 12.96 15.26
C ALA A 196 8.36 12.80 16.13
N ARG A 197 8.90 11.59 16.13
CA ARG A 197 10.15 11.24 16.79
C ARG A 197 11.30 11.28 15.80
N ASN A 198 12.36 12.00 16.13
CA ASN A 198 13.58 12.03 15.35
C ASN A 198 14.32 10.70 15.46
N GLY A 199 14.63 10.08 14.33
CA GLY A 199 15.26 8.78 14.29
C GLY A 199 16.74 8.77 14.70
N THR A 200 17.39 9.94 14.80
CA THR A 200 18.77 10.06 15.28
C THR A 200 18.83 10.26 16.79
N THR A 201 18.00 11.17 17.32
CA THR A 201 18.05 11.55 18.74
C THR A 201 17.10 10.73 19.62
N GLY A 202 16.08 10.10 19.03
CA GLY A 202 14.99 9.44 19.76
C GLY A 202 14.02 10.40 20.45
N ALA A 203 14.22 11.72 20.34
CA ALA A 203 13.37 12.74 20.95
C ALA A 203 12.12 13.02 20.11
N ILE A 204 11.05 13.48 20.76
CA ILE A 204 9.86 14.03 20.08
C ILE A 204 10.18 15.48 19.72
N ASP A 205 10.41 15.73 18.43
CA ASP A 205 10.73 17.07 17.92
C ASP A 205 9.45 17.86 17.60
N TYR A 206 8.40 17.18 17.14
CA TYR A 206 7.14 17.81 16.73
C TYR A 206 5.94 17.03 17.27
N ASN A 207 4.87 17.76 17.60
CA ASN A 207 3.57 17.16 17.89
C ASN A 207 2.43 18.15 17.59
N GLY A 208 1.23 17.63 17.37
CA GLY A 208 0.05 18.45 17.11
C GLY A 208 -1.19 17.60 16.86
N THR A 209 -2.35 18.24 16.82
CA THR A 209 -3.64 17.57 16.55
C THR A 209 -3.92 17.37 15.06
N ASP A 210 -3.23 18.10 14.18
CA ASP A 210 -3.35 17.99 12.73
C ASP A 210 -2.13 17.28 12.14
N ALA A 211 -2.35 16.13 11.51
CA ALA A 211 -1.28 15.31 10.98
C ALA A 211 -0.52 16.01 9.84
N ALA A 212 -1.22 16.81 9.03
CA ALA A 212 -0.61 17.55 7.94
C ALA A 212 0.47 18.52 8.45
N THR A 213 0.16 19.27 9.51
CA THR A 213 1.11 20.19 10.17
C THR A 213 2.35 19.46 10.70
N VAL A 214 2.18 18.28 11.31
CA VAL A 214 3.31 17.49 11.84
C VAL A 214 4.16 16.91 10.71
N ILE A 215 3.55 16.35 9.67
CA ILE A 215 4.28 15.82 8.50
C ILE A 215 5.04 16.95 7.79
N ASN A 216 4.45 18.12 7.60
CA ASN A 216 5.11 19.29 7.01
C ASN A 216 6.31 19.75 7.84
N SER A 217 6.18 19.76 9.17
CA SER A 217 7.27 20.14 10.07
C SER A 217 8.46 19.17 9.94
N VAL A 218 8.17 17.86 9.84
CA VAL A 218 9.17 16.82 9.60
C VAL A 218 9.81 16.98 8.22
N ALA A 219 9.01 17.13 7.16
CA ALA A 219 9.51 17.29 5.80
C ALA A 219 10.43 18.51 5.70
N ASN A 220 10.06 19.63 6.34
CA ASN A 220 10.88 20.85 6.38
C ASN A 220 12.18 20.71 7.17
N ALA A 221 12.22 19.83 8.18
CA ALA A 221 13.41 19.55 8.97
C ALA A 221 14.46 18.72 8.20
N LEU A 222 14.03 17.94 7.21
CA LEU A 222 14.88 17.10 6.38
C LEU A 222 15.53 17.91 5.25
N THR A 223 16.77 18.36 5.42
CA THR A 223 17.44 19.24 4.45
C THR A 223 17.93 18.54 3.16
N SER A 224 17.96 17.20 3.12
CA SER A 224 18.54 16.42 2.02
C SER A 224 17.82 15.09 1.76
N GLY A 225 16.49 15.13 1.77
CA GLY A 225 15.67 13.92 1.67
C GLY A 225 15.66 13.14 2.99
N GLY A 226 15.22 11.88 2.93
CA GLY A 226 15.13 11.01 4.10
C GLY A 226 13.85 10.18 4.15
N LEU A 227 13.80 9.27 5.12
CA LEU A 227 12.67 8.39 5.34
C LEU A 227 11.76 8.92 6.44
N ILE A 228 10.53 9.27 6.08
CA ILE A 228 9.44 9.57 7.00
C ILE A 228 8.58 8.31 7.12
N LEU A 229 8.64 7.63 8.26
CA LEU A 229 7.89 6.41 8.53
C LEU A 229 6.63 6.72 9.35
N LEU A 230 5.45 6.45 8.80
CA LEU A 230 4.17 6.51 9.48
C LEU A 230 3.87 5.16 10.13
N LYS A 231 3.63 5.16 11.44
CA LYS A 231 3.19 3.97 12.20
C LYS A 231 1.69 3.76 12.08
N GLY A 232 1.21 2.57 12.40
CA GLY A 232 -0.21 2.22 12.39
C GLY A 232 -1.09 3.26 13.10
N GLY A 233 -2.16 3.68 12.42
CA GLY A 233 -3.07 4.73 12.89
C GLY A 233 -3.81 5.41 11.74
N THR A 234 -4.84 6.18 12.10
CA THR A 234 -5.58 7.03 11.17
C THR A 234 -5.17 8.49 11.36
N TYR A 235 -4.73 9.12 10.29
CA TYR A 235 -4.22 10.49 10.28
C TYR A 235 -5.20 11.38 9.54
N SER A 236 -5.81 12.33 10.24
CA SER A 236 -6.66 13.34 9.62
C SER A 236 -5.80 14.37 8.91
N ILE A 237 -5.98 14.50 7.59
CA ILE A 237 -5.25 15.44 6.73
C ILE A 237 -6.27 16.48 6.25
N THR A 238 -6.29 17.62 6.93
CA THR A 238 -7.25 18.71 6.65
C THR A 238 -6.65 19.82 5.79
N SER A 239 -5.33 19.80 5.60
CA SER A 239 -4.57 20.77 4.83
C SER A 239 -3.49 20.07 3.99
N LYS A 240 -2.88 20.82 3.07
CA LYS A 240 -1.84 20.33 2.16
C LYS A 240 -0.61 19.79 2.91
N VAL A 241 -0.16 18.59 2.55
CA VAL A 241 1.14 18.00 2.94
C VAL A 241 2.15 18.27 1.83
N SER A 242 3.10 19.16 2.06
CA SER A 242 4.18 19.51 1.13
C SER A 242 5.38 18.57 1.29
N LEU A 243 5.89 18.06 0.16
CA LEU A 243 7.14 17.31 0.07
C LEU A 243 8.18 18.12 -0.73
N PRO A 244 8.91 19.06 -0.10
CA PRO A 244 9.71 20.08 -0.79
C PRO A 244 11.13 19.65 -1.19
N TYR A 245 11.65 18.53 -0.66
CA TYR A 245 13.04 18.12 -0.88
C TYR A 245 13.18 16.82 -1.67
N GLN A 246 14.21 16.75 -2.50
CA GLN A 246 14.48 15.56 -3.32
C GLN A 246 14.89 14.37 -2.44
N GLY A 247 14.54 13.16 -2.86
CA GLY A 247 14.91 11.94 -2.13
C GLY A 247 14.10 11.71 -0.86
N LEU A 248 12.96 12.39 -0.69
CA LEU A 248 12.03 12.08 0.39
C LEU A 248 11.25 10.79 0.09
N ILE A 249 11.16 9.95 1.12
CA ILE A 249 10.35 8.73 1.13
C ILE A 249 9.29 8.90 2.21
N LEU A 250 8.03 9.01 1.81
CA LEU A 250 6.89 8.94 2.72
C LEU A 250 6.36 7.50 2.72
N GLN A 251 6.54 6.80 3.83
CA GLN A 251 6.26 5.36 3.92
C GLN A 251 5.36 5.05 5.11
N GLY A 252 4.33 4.23 4.92
CA GLY A 252 3.60 3.58 6.00
C GLY A 252 4.17 2.20 6.35
N GLU A 253 3.77 1.65 7.49
CA GLU A 253 4.10 0.27 7.84
C GLU A 253 3.43 -0.75 6.91
N SER A 254 2.17 -0.50 6.55
CA SER A 254 1.34 -1.33 5.69
C SER A 254 0.10 -0.54 5.25
N PRO A 255 -0.41 -0.76 4.02
CA PRO A 255 -1.70 -0.23 3.58
C PRO A 255 -2.86 -0.52 4.53
N GLU A 256 -2.86 -1.67 5.21
CA GLU A 256 -3.95 -2.09 6.10
C GLU A 256 -3.92 -1.39 7.47
N HIS A 257 -2.80 -0.79 7.85
CA HIS A 257 -2.59 -0.25 9.21
C HIS A 257 -2.44 1.26 9.25
N VAL A 258 -2.03 1.90 8.15
CA VAL A 258 -1.81 3.34 8.06
C VAL A 258 -2.83 3.95 7.12
N VAL A 259 -3.70 4.80 7.64
CA VAL A 259 -4.76 5.45 6.86
C VAL A 259 -4.57 6.97 6.88
N LEU A 260 -4.37 7.57 5.72
CA LEU A 260 -4.44 9.02 5.52
C LEU A 260 -5.86 9.41 5.12
N ASN A 261 -6.60 10.04 6.02
CA ASN A 261 -7.96 10.49 5.77
C ASN A 261 -7.95 11.96 5.32
N LEU A 262 -7.95 12.17 4.00
CA LEU A 262 -7.95 13.50 3.38
C LEU A 262 -9.36 14.08 3.39
N SER A 263 -9.49 15.29 3.94
CA SER A 263 -10.74 16.04 3.98
C SER A 263 -10.48 17.53 3.76
N GLY A 264 -11.50 18.30 3.37
CA GLY A 264 -11.36 19.74 3.10
C GLY A 264 -10.36 20.01 1.97
N ASP A 265 -9.27 20.71 2.30
CA ASP A 265 -8.15 21.01 1.39
C ASP A 265 -6.97 20.02 1.57
N GLY A 266 -7.21 18.88 2.21
CA GLY A 266 -6.21 17.82 2.37
C GLY A 266 -5.77 17.22 1.03
N GLU A 267 -4.47 17.30 0.76
CA GLU A 267 -3.79 16.68 -0.39
C GLU A 267 -2.31 16.40 -0.04
N ILE A 268 -1.69 15.47 -0.75
CA ILE A 268 -0.23 15.29 -0.74
C ILE A 268 0.34 16.01 -1.96
N SER A 269 1.04 17.12 -1.71
CA SER A 269 1.66 17.96 -2.73
C SER A 269 3.14 17.65 -2.87
N ILE A 270 3.52 17.16 -4.04
CA ILE A 270 4.89 16.88 -4.44
C ILE A 270 5.46 18.14 -5.08
N GLU A 271 6.42 18.76 -4.42
CA GLU A 271 7.02 20.04 -4.85
C GLU A 271 8.41 19.85 -5.46
N THR A 272 8.86 18.62 -5.70
CA THR A 272 10.18 18.33 -6.27
C THR A 272 10.27 16.89 -6.82
N GLY A 273 11.44 16.48 -7.31
CA GLY A 273 11.68 15.15 -7.88
C GLY A 273 12.26 14.12 -6.91
N TYR A 274 12.35 12.87 -7.36
CA TYR A 274 12.89 11.73 -6.59
C TYR A 274 12.10 11.44 -5.31
N ILE A 275 10.77 11.52 -5.40
CA ILE A 275 9.85 11.27 -4.29
C ILE A 275 9.30 9.86 -4.38
N THR A 276 9.27 9.15 -3.26
CA THR A 276 8.60 7.85 -3.14
C THR A 276 7.50 7.91 -2.09
N ILE A 277 6.31 7.48 -2.46
CA ILE A 277 5.15 7.38 -1.57
C ILE A 277 4.69 5.92 -1.57
N LYS A 278 4.68 5.26 -0.39
CA LYS A 278 4.39 3.82 -0.36
C LYS A 278 3.81 3.26 0.94
N ASN A 279 3.16 2.10 0.83
CA ASN A 279 2.73 1.24 1.94
C ASN A 279 1.71 1.88 2.91
N PHE A 280 0.72 2.61 2.41
CA PHE A 280 -0.40 3.10 3.23
C PHE A 280 -1.69 3.26 2.41
N GLU A 281 -2.80 3.42 3.12
CA GLU A 281 -4.11 3.71 2.56
C GLU A 281 -4.40 5.22 2.52
N ILE A 282 -5.06 5.68 1.47
CA ILE A 282 -5.57 7.05 1.32
C ILE A 282 -7.09 6.99 1.15
N LEU A 283 -7.80 7.64 2.08
CA LEU A 283 -9.23 7.90 1.98
C LEU A 283 -9.41 9.36 1.59
N ALA A 284 -9.97 9.63 0.41
CA ALA A 284 -9.98 10.98 -0.15
C ALA A 284 -11.40 11.57 -0.30
N ASP A 285 -12.06 11.96 0.79
CA ASP A 285 -13.37 12.65 0.69
C ASP A 285 -13.23 14.14 0.31
N SER A 286 -12.05 14.57 -0.14
CA SER A 286 -11.79 15.95 -0.54
C SER A 286 -12.25 16.22 -1.98
N THR A 287 -12.47 17.50 -2.28
CA THR A 287 -12.69 17.96 -3.67
C THR A 287 -11.37 18.13 -4.45
N LYS A 288 -10.24 17.98 -3.76
CA LYS A 288 -8.88 18.17 -4.25
C LYS A 288 -8.23 16.85 -4.62
N ASN A 289 -7.15 16.90 -5.38
CA ASN A 289 -6.46 15.67 -5.77
C ASN A 289 -5.83 15.03 -4.53
N ALA A 290 -5.84 13.70 -4.43
CA ALA A 290 -5.24 13.04 -3.27
C ALA A 290 -3.71 13.20 -3.28
N ILE A 291 -3.11 13.06 -4.46
CA ILE A 291 -1.71 13.33 -4.74
C ILE A 291 -1.64 14.31 -5.90
N ASN A 292 -0.95 15.42 -5.70
CA ASN A 292 -0.81 16.48 -6.67
C ASN A 292 0.67 16.83 -6.83
N THR A 293 1.17 17.00 -8.05
CA THR A 293 2.49 17.59 -8.26
C THR A 293 2.31 19.07 -8.53
N ASP A 294 2.89 19.94 -7.71
CA ASP A 294 2.84 21.37 -8.00
C ASP A 294 3.71 21.69 -9.22
N SER A 295 3.39 22.78 -9.93
CA SER A 295 4.17 23.28 -11.07
C SER A 295 5.53 23.79 -10.59
N VAL A 296 6.45 22.87 -10.37
CA VAL A 296 7.81 23.18 -9.94
C VAL A 296 8.62 23.40 -11.21
N SER A 297 9.67 24.22 -11.17
CA SER A 297 10.58 24.38 -12.31
C SER A 297 11.84 23.56 -12.05
N GLY A 298 12.25 22.68 -12.98
CA GLY A 298 13.48 21.90 -12.84
C GLY A 298 13.57 20.68 -13.76
N ASP A 299 14.81 20.22 -13.99
CA ASP A 299 15.15 19.08 -14.84
C ASP A 299 14.89 17.74 -14.12
N HIS A 300 14.15 16.85 -14.79
CA HIS A 300 13.91 15.43 -14.46
C HIS A 300 13.47 15.09 -13.03
N ARG A 301 12.19 14.70 -12.87
CA ARG A 301 11.62 14.22 -11.60
C ARG A 301 11.26 12.77 -11.69
N TRP A 302 11.67 11.96 -10.72
CA TRP A 302 11.17 10.60 -10.57
C TRP A 302 10.18 10.54 -9.41
N ILE A 303 8.95 10.14 -9.68
CA ILE A 303 7.92 9.98 -8.66
C ILE A 303 7.51 8.52 -8.67
N THR A 304 7.60 7.87 -7.51
CA THR A 304 7.21 6.47 -7.35
C THR A 304 6.04 6.38 -6.37
N LEU A 305 4.91 5.85 -6.84
CA LEU A 305 3.78 5.46 -6.03
C LEU A 305 3.76 3.93 -5.96
N GLU A 306 3.91 3.38 -4.77
CA GLU A 306 4.07 1.93 -4.60
C GLU A 306 3.21 1.38 -3.49
N ASN A 307 2.46 0.30 -3.76
CA ASN A 307 1.70 -0.41 -2.74
C ASN A 307 0.80 0.54 -1.92
N LEU A 308 0.01 1.36 -2.63
CA LEU A 308 -0.95 2.28 -2.03
C LEU A 308 -2.35 1.73 -2.23
N HIS A 309 -3.19 1.81 -1.20
CA HIS A 309 -4.63 1.54 -1.33
C HIS A 309 -5.37 2.87 -1.32
N MET A 310 -6.22 3.14 -2.31
CA MET A 310 -6.87 4.43 -2.44
C MET A 310 -8.38 4.26 -2.65
N TYR A 311 -9.19 4.87 -1.78
CA TYR A 311 -10.64 4.71 -1.75
C TYR A 311 -11.41 6.03 -1.68
N ARG A 312 -12.70 5.99 -2.07
CA ARG A 312 -13.74 6.98 -1.76
C ARG A 312 -13.39 8.40 -2.18
N TYR A 313 -13.02 8.57 -3.44
CA TYR A 313 -12.62 9.89 -3.94
C TYR A 313 -13.79 10.67 -4.54
N ASN A 314 -13.96 11.93 -4.09
CA ASN A 314 -14.92 12.90 -4.64
C ASN A 314 -14.24 13.99 -5.49
N SER A 315 -12.93 13.87 -5.71
CA SER A 315 -12.10 14.82 -6.45
C SER A 315 -12.15 14.61 -7.96
N GLN A 316 -11.55 15.55 -8.72
CA GLN A 316 -11.37 15.39 -10.16
C GLN A 316 -10.38 14.27 -10.49
N TYR A 317 -9.25 14.19 -9.77
CA TYR A 317 -8.18 13.21 -9.99
C TYR A 317 -7.68 12.66 -8.65
N LEU A 318 -7.30 11.39 -8.62
CA LEU A 318 -6.63 10.84 -7.43
C LEU A 318 -5.15 11.20 -7.43
N VAL A 319 -4.52 11.04 -8.59
CA VAL A 319 -3.14 11.48 -8.86
C VAL A 319 -3.19 12.46 -10.03
N SER A 320 -2.71 13.68 -9.80
CA SER A 320 -2.54 14.70 -10.84
C SER A 320 -1.08 15.05 -10.97
N LEU A 321 -0.52 14.80 -12.16
CA LEU A 321 0.74 15.42 -12.55
C LEU A 321 0.43 16.70 -13.29
N ASN A 322 1.11 17.80 -12.98
CA ASN A 322 0.90 19.10 -13.64
C ASN A 322 2.12 19.53 -14.47
N ASP A 323 3.23 18.80 -14.43
CA ASP A 323 4.48 19.14 -15.10
C ASP A 323 4.99 18.00 -16.00
N VAL A 324 5.74 18.34 -17.04
CA VAL A 324 6.08 17.47 -18.18
C VAL A 324 7.40 16.72 -18.02
N ASN A 325 8.19 17.08 -17.00
CA ASN A 325 9.52 16.51 -16.73
C ASN A 325 9.49 15.32 -15.76
N GLU A 326 8.34 14.69 -15.60
CA GLU A 326 8.11 13.71 -14.55
C GLU A 326 8.09 12.29 -15.13
N VAL A 327 8.93 11.43 -14.57
CA VAL A 327 8.83 9.98 -14.69
C VAL A 327 7.94 9.52 -13.54
N LEU A 328 6.73 9.08 -13.86
CA LEU A 328 5.82 8.50 -12.88
C LEU A 328 5.85 6.97 -12.96
N ILE A 329 6.13 6.34 -11.83
CA ILE A 329 6.06 4.90 -11.65
C ILE A 329 4.93 4.61 -10.67
N ILE A 330 3.88 3.93 -11.12
CA ILE A 330 2.80 3.42 -10.26
C ILE A 330 2.86 1.90 -10.26
N ARG A 331 3.08 1.31 -9.09
CA ARG A 331 3.19 -0.16 -8.96
C ARG A 331 2.52 -0.74 -7.74
N GLY A 332 1.85 -1.89 -7.92
CA GLY A 332 1.24 -2.60 -6.81
C GLY A 332 0.14 -1.81 -6.09
N CYS A 333 -0.41 -0.76 -6.70
CA CYS A 333 -1.44 0.06 -6.09
C CYS A 333 -2.84 -0.54 -6.33
N TYR A 334 -3.72 -0.34 -5.36
CA TYR A 334 -5.11 -0.72 -5.39
C TYR A 334 -5.99 0.53 -5.38
N PHE A 335 -6.91 0.62 -6.34
CA PHE A 335 -7.81 1.75 -6.51
C PHE A 335 -9.26 1.27 -6.49
N ALA A 336 -10.10 1.80 -5.60
CA ALA A 336 -11.51 1.41 -5.54
C ALA A 336 -12.46 2.53 -5.12
N ASP A 337 -13.76 2.31 -5.38
CA ASP A 337 -14.88 3.11 -4.88
C ASP A 337 -14.72 4.62 -5.16
N ALA A 338 -14.53 4.96 -6.43
CA ALA A 338 -14.73 6.32 -6.92
C ALA A 338 -16.14 6.80 -6.54
N GLY A 339 -16.26 7.81 -5.69
CA GLY A 339 -17.56 8.31 -5.27
C GLY A 339 -18.39 8.78 -6.46
N THR A 340 -19.67 8.43 -6.49
CA THR A 340 -20.66 8.81 -7.52
C THR A 340 -20.93 10.32 -7.62
N LYS A 341 -20.25 11.14 -6.82
CA LYS A 341 -20.46 12.60 -6.72
C LYS A 341 -19.27 13.45 -7.15
N ALA A 342 -18.26 12.88 -7.81
CA ALA A 342 -17.24 13.70 -8.49
C ALA A 342 -17.96 14.62 -9.49
N TYR A 343 -18.03 15.91 -9.15
CA TYR A 343 -18.81 16.89 -9.89
C TYR A 343 -18.42 16.88 -11.37
N TRP A 344 -19.38 16.50 -12.22
CA TRP A 344 -19.65 17.02 -13.56
C TRP A 344 -18.47 17.76 -14.20
N THR A 345 -17.48 17.02 -14.71
CA THR A 345 -16.82 17.33 -15.99
C THR A 345 -15.69 16.36 -16.35
N ARG A 346 -14.87 15.81 -15.44
CA ARG A 346 -13.68 14.98 -15.81
C ARG A 346 -13.15 14.09 -14.68
N ALA A 347 -13.86 13.03 -14.29
CA ALA A 347 -13.33 12.08 -13.30
C ALA A 347 -12.41 11.04 -13.97
N ALA A 348 -11.15 10.96 -13.56
CA ALA A 348 -10.23 9.87 -13.92
C ALA A 348 -9.48 9.39 -12.67
N LEU A 349 -9.28 8.08 -12.51
CA LEU A 349 -8.54 7.56 -11.33
C LEU A 349 -7.11 8.09 -11.37
N VAL A 350 -6.42 7.90 -12.49
CA VAL A 350 -5.11 8.47 -12.72
C VAL A 350 -5.21 9.36 -13.94
N ARG A 351 -5.04 10.68 -13.75
CA ARG A 351 -4.86 11.60 -14.86
C ARG A 351 -3.42 12.07 -14.89
N LEU A 352 -2.71 11.61 -15.90
CA LEU A 352 -1.43 12.15 -16.30
C LEU A 352 -1.72 13.40 -17.15
N TYR A 353 -1.79 14.57 -16.51
CA TYR A 353 -2.07 15.84 -17.17
C TYR A 353 -0.77 16.58 -17.52
N ILE A 354 -0.24 16.31 -18.71
CA ILE A 354 1.05 16.86 -19.12
C ILE A 354 0.81 18.27 -19.70
N THR A 355 0.88 19.31 -18.86
CA THR A 355 0.83 20.72 -19.28
C THR A 355 2.15 21.43 -19.08
N GLY A 356 2.85 21.72 -20.18
CA GLY A 356 4.07 22.50 -20.15
C GLY A 356 4.78 22.45 -21.50
N ALA A 357 5.67 23.40 -21.71
CA ALA A 357 6.57 23.39 -22.85
C ALA A 357 7.92 22.84 -22.37
N VAL A 358 8.58 22.11 -23.26
CA VAL A 358 9.99 21.70 -23.18
C VAL A 358 10.30 20.47 -22.30
N HIS A 359 10.46 19.30 -22.95
CA HIS A 359 11.13 18.05 -22.53
C HIS A 359 10.26 16.81 -22.21
N SER A 360 10.93 15.64 -22.22
CA SER A 360 10.35 14.29 -22.36
C SER A 360 10.04 13.60 -21.04
N GLY A 361 8.75 13.35 -20.78
CA GLY A 361 8.28 12.49 -19.69
C GLY A 361 8.05 11.04 -20.12
N ASN A 362 8.13 10.11 -19.15
CA ASN A 362 7.82 8.69 -19.31
C ASN A 362 6.85 8.24 -18.20
N ALA A 363 5.90 7.36 -18.50
CA ALA A 363 5.00 6.80 -17.49
C ALA A 363 5.07 5.27 -17.49
N PHE A 364 5.23 4.67 -16.31
CA PHE A 364 5.23 3.22 -16.11
C PHE A 364 4.14 2.86 -15.11
N ILE A 365 3.12 2.11 -15.55
CA ILE A 365 1.99 1.70 -14.72
C ILE A 365 1.89 0.17 -14.76
N TYR A 366 2.25 -0.51 -13.67
CA TYR A 366 2.24 -1.96 -13.66
C TYR A 366 1.82 -2.64 -12.36
N GLY A 367 1.21 -3.83 -12.49
CA GLY A 367 0.83 -4.64 -11.35
C GLY A 367 -0.24 -3.99 -10.46
N ASN A 368 -1.10 -3.13 -11.03
CA ASN A 368 -2.13 -2.42 -10.28
C ASN A 368 -3.50 -3.09 -10.43
N SER A 369 -4.35 -2.86 -9.44
CA SER A 369 -5.72 -3.37 -9.36
C SER A 369 -6.69 -2.20 -9.27
N LEU A 370 -7.64 -2.13 -10.21
CA LEU A 370 -8.63 -1.05 -10.28
C LEU A 370 -10.05 -1.65 -10.26
N TYR A 371 -10.83 -1.35 -9.22
CA TYR A 371 -12.16 -1.93 -8.96
C TYR A 371 -13.25 -0.86 -8.84
N ASN A 372 -14.51 -1.20 -9.16
CA ASN A 372 -15.70 -0.33 -8.99
C ASN A 372 -15.61 1.02 -9.71
N LEU A 373 -15.24 0.98 -10.98
CA LEU A 373 -15.04 2.17 -11.81
C LEU A 373 -16.39 2.60 -12.37
N VAL A 374 -17.18 3.29 -11.54
CA VAL A 374 -18.46 3.88 -11.95
C VAL A 374 -18.21 5.31 -12.35
N ALA A 375 -18.56 5.65 -13.59
CA ALA A 375 -18.30 6.97 -14.10
C ALA A 375 -19.47 7.40 -15.00
N GLU A 376 -20.20 8.39 -14.54
CA GLU A 376 -21.36 8.98 -15.23
C GLU A 376 -20.91 10.32 -15.82
N SER A 377 -21.02 10.49 -17.14
CA SER A 377 -20.80 11.77 -17.82
C SER A 377 -21.93 12.03 -18.81
N GLU A 378 -22.56 13.20 -18.69
CA GLU A 378 -23.48 13.74 -19.69
C GLU A 378 -22.75 14.50 -20.82
N THR A 379 -21.42 14.65 -20.73
CA THR A 379 -20.61 15.34 -21.76
C THR A 379 -19.94 14.36 -22.72
N ASP A 380 -19.68 14.81 -23.96
CA ASP A 380 -19.06 14.00 -25.02
C ASP A 380 -17.62 13.52 -24.73
N THR A 381 -17.03 13.92 -23.59
CA THR A 381 -15.76 13.37 -23.07
C THR A 381 -16.04 12.45 -21.89
N PRO A 382 -16.07 11.13 -22.09
CA PRO A 382 -16.34 10.20 -21.01
C PRO A 382 -15.12 10.00 -20.08
N PRO A 383 -15.38 9.62 -18.82
CA PRO A 383 -14.38 9.39 -17.77
C PRO A 383 -13.54 8.12 -18.00
N ALA A 384 -12.24 8.19 -17.70
CA ALA A 384 -11.27 7.13 -17.99
C ALA A 384 -10.54 6.61 -16.75
N CYS A 385 -10.21 5.31 -16.70
CA CYS A 385 -9.49 4.77 -15.55
C CYS A 385 -8.03 5.25 -15.53
N ILE A 386 -7.37 5.18 -16.68
CA ILE A 386 -6.08 5.82 -16.92
C ILE A 386 -6.30 6.81 -18.05
N LEU A 387 -6.06 8.09 -17.77
CA LEU A 387 -6.12 9.17 -18.74
C LEU A 387 -4.72 9.77 -18.91
N ILE A 388 -4.08 9.50 -20.04
CA ILE A 388 -2.85 10.20 -20.41
C ILE A 388 -3.23 11.27 -21.43
N GLU A 389 -3.24 12.53 -20.99
CA GLU A 389 -3.58 13.67 -21.84
C GLU A 389 -2.39 14.61 -22.01
N ASN A 390 -2.02 14.88 -23.27
CA ASN A 390 -1.08 15.93 -23.61
C ASN A 390 -1.82 17.07 -24.33
N ASN A 391 -1.99 18.21 -23.63
CA ASN A 391 -2.77 19.36 -24.09
C ASN A 391 -1.91 20.57 -24.52
N SER A 392 -0.57 20.46 -24.53
CA SER A 392 0.30 21.60 -24.80
C SER A 392 0.54 21.79 -26.30
N THR A 393 0.25 22.98 -26.83
CA THR A 393 0.60 23.39 -28.21
C THR A 393 2.10 23.61 -28.44
N VAL A 394 2.92 23.55 -27.38
CA VAL A 394 4.34 23.93 -27.38
C VAL A 394 5.27 22.81 -26.87
N ALA A 395 4.74 21.63 -26.50
CA ALA A 395 5.54 20.51 -25.99
C ALA A 395 6.29 19.75 -27.09
N LYS A 396 7.55 19.41 -26.81
CA LYS A 396 8.33 18.40 -27.54
C LYS A 396 8.35 17.10 -26.71
N ASP A 397 7.86 16.02 -27.33
CA ASP A 397 8.16 14.60 -27.12
C ASP A 397 7.86 13.95 -25.75
N PHE A 398 6.61 13.50 -25.51
CA PHE A 398 6.35 12.41 -24.56
C PHE A 398 6.84 11.10 -25.20
N GLN A 399 7.87 10.46 -24.65
CA GLN A 399 8.57 9.42 -25.40
C GLN A 399 7.92 8.05 -25.22
N TYR A 400 7.55 7.70 -24.00
CA TYR A 400 7.27 6.31 -23.67
C TYR A 400 6.19 6.16 -22.59
N ALA A 401 5.17 5.36 -22.87
CA ALA A 401 4.24 4.87 -21.84
C ALA A 401 4.12 3.35 -21.91
N ASP A 402 4.38 2.69 -20.77
CA ASP A 402 4.16 1.27 -20.59
C ASP A 402 3.05 1.05 -19.56
N ILE A 403 2.00 0.35 -19.97
CA ILE A 403 0.90 -0.06 -19.11
C ILE A 403 0.80 -1.57 -19.16
N PHE A 404 1.19 -2.27 -18.09
CA PHE A 404 1.23 -3.73 -18.13
C PHE A 404 0.87 -4.46 -16.84
N ALA A 405 0.40 -5.71 -16.97
CA ALA A 405 0.05 -6.56 -15.83
C ALA A 405 -0.95 -5.94 -14.84
N ASN A 406 -1.87 -5.08 -15.33
CA ASN A 406 -2.91 -4.48 -14.50
C ASN A 406 -4.23 -5.28 -14.61
N HIS A 407 -5.05 -5.24 -13.56
CA HIS A 407 -6.40 -5.81 -13.55
C HIS A 407 -7.44 -4.69 -13.39
N PHE A 408 -8.26 -4.51 -14.42
CA PHE A 408 -9.38 -3.57 -14.45
C PHE A 408 -10.69 -4.34 -14.28
N TRP A 409 -11.52 -3.93 -13.33
CA TRP A 409 -12.83 -4.53 -13.09
C TRP A 409 -13.88 -3.47 -12.81
N SER A 410 -15.01 -3.52 -13.54
CA SER A 410 -16.16 -2.64 -13.28
C SER A 410 -17.30 -3.43 -12.62
N GLY A 411 -17.63 -3.09 -11.38
CA GLY A 411 -18.54 -3.86 -10.51
C GLY A 411 -19.97 -3.38 -10.42
N GLY A 412 -20.40 -2.41 -11.24
CA GLY A 412 -21.72 -1.79 -11.10
C GLY A 412 -22.78 -2.47 -11.95
N ASP A 413 -23.97 -2.73 -11.39
CA ASP A 413 -25.16 -3.24 -12.12
C ASP A 413 -25.87 -2.18 -12.98
N SER A 414 -25.50 -0.89 -12.87
CA SER A 414 -26.22 0.18 -13.57
C SER A 414 -25.93 0.20 -15.07
N ASN A 415 -26.98 0.30 -15.88
CA ASN A 415 -26.91 0.44 -17.34
C ASN A 415 -26.47 1.85 -17.80
N SER A 416 -26.13 2.76 -16.87
CA SER A 416 -25.85 4.18 -17.13
C SER A 416 -24.36 4.55 -17.11
N ALA A 417 -23.50 3.76 -16.48
CA ALA A 417 -22.10 4.12 -16.34
C ALA A 417 -21.35 3.86 -17.66
N LYS A 418 -20.79 4.93 -18.24
CA LYS A 418 -19.91 4.88 -19.42
C LYS A 418 -18.49 5.14 -18.94
N ALA A 419 -17.82 4.13 -18.41
CA ALA A 419 -16.39 4.24 -18.14
C ALA A 419 -15.59 4.06 -19.44
N TYR A 420 -14.30 4.38 -19.44
CA TYR A 420 -13.32 3.79 -20.34
C TYR A 420 -12.32 2.99 -19.52
N GLY A 421 -11.76 1.90 -20.04
CA GLY A 421 -10.62 1.24 -19.41
C GLY A 421 -9.39 2.14 -19.45
N ILE A 422 -8.59 2.04 -20.50
CA ILE A 422 -7.42 2.89 -20.75
C ILE A 422 -7.77 3.92 -21.83
N VAL A 423 -7.55 5.21 -21.57
CA VAL A 423 -7.67 6.30 -22.54
C VAL A 423 -6.34 7.02 -22.65
N LEU A 424 -5.80 7.00 -23.86
CA LEU A 424 -4.54 7.64 -24.20
C LEU A 424 -4.87 8.69 -25.25
N TYR A 425 -4.80 9.97 -24.90
CA TYR A 425 -5.21 11.05 -25.78
C TYR A 425 -4.13 12.13 -25.90
N ALA A 426 -3.41 12.12 -27.02
CA ALA A 426 -2.44 13.15 -27.36
C ALA A 426 -3.05 14.14 -28.36
N VAL A 427 -3.32 15.36 -27.90
CA VAL A 427 -4.01 16.38 -28.71
C VAL A 427 -3.08 17.02 -29.73
N THR A 428 -1.77 17.11 -29.47
CA THR A 428 -0.93 18.09 -30.19
C THR A 428 0.45 17.68 -30.74
N ARG A 429 1.04 16.49 -30.51
CA ARG A 429 2.20 15.91 -31.28
C ARG A 429 2.83 14.67 -30.61
N TYR A 430 3.56 13.89 -31.43
CA TYR A 430 4.46 12.74 -31.18
C TYR A 430 4.53 12.17 -29.75
N ILE A 431 3.65 11.20 -29.44
CA ILE A 431 4.03 10.12 -28.51
C ILE A 431 4.86 9.12 -29.32
N SER A 432 6.12 8.84 -28.96
CA SER A 432 6.94 7.94 -29.78
C SER A 432 6.57 6.47 -29.66
N THR A 433 6.28 5.99 -28.45
CA THR A 433 5.88 4.60 -28.22
C THR A 433 4.90 4.51 -27.06
N ILE A 434 3.80 3.78 -27.26
CA ILE A 434 2.96 3.30 -26.17
C ILE A 434 2.87 1.78 -26.26
N ASN A 435 3.15 1.10 -25.16
CA ASN A 435 2.91 -0.33 -25.04
C ASN A 435 1.84 -0.61 -23.98
N VAL A 436 0.84 -1.41 -24.34
CA VAL A 436 -0.21 -1.89 -23.45
C VAL A 436 -0.19 -3.42 -23.50
N PHE A 437 0.26 -4.07 -22.43
CA PHE A 437 0.45 -5.52 -22.47
C PHE A 437 0.17 -6.30 -21.20
N ASP A 438 -0.20 -7.56 -21.32
CA ASP A 438 -0.51 -8.46 -20.20
C ASP A 438 -1.57 -7.90 -19.22
N ASN A 439 -2.43 -6.98 -19.66
CA ASN A 439 -3.51 -6.45 -18.81
C ASN A 439 -4.77 -7.33 -18.89
N ARG A 440 -5.52 -7.37 -17.80
CA ARG A 440 -6.80 -8.07 -17.69
C ARG A 440 -7.93 -7.07 -17.50
N PHE A 441 -8.89 -7.06 -18.39
CA PHE A 441 -10.07 -6.21 -18.38
C PHE A 441 -11.32 -7.08 -18.23
N GLU A 442 -11.99 -6.99 -17.08
CA GLU A 442 -13.15 -7.80 -16.73
C GLU A 442 -14.40 -6.97 -16.53
N ASN A 443 -15.52 -7.43 -17.08
CA ASN A 443 -16.83 -6.85 -16.91
C ASN A 443 -16.84 -5.35 -17.23
N ILE A 444 -16.06 -4.89 -18.21
CA ILE A 444 -15.91 -3.45 -18.42
C ILE A 444 -17.16 -2.91 -19.13
N LYS A 445 -18.01 -2.19 -18.38
CA LYS A 445 -19.15 -1.44 -18.93
C LYS A 445 -18.67 -0.11 -19.52
N CYS A 446 -17.80 -0.21 -20.53
CA CYS A 446 -17.15 0.94 -21.12
C CYS A 446 -17.51 1.17 -22.57
N LEU A 447 -17.23 2.39 -23.02
CA LEU A 447 -17.29 2.73 -24.43
C LEU A 447 -16.15 2.10 -25.23
N TYR A 448 -14.97 1.99 -24.60
CA TYR A 448 -13.77 1.31 -25.11
C TYR A 448 -12.92 0.82 -23.92
N ALA A 449 -12.39 -0.40 -24.03
CA ALA A 449 -11.45 -0.95 -23.05
C ALA A 449 -10.06 -0.31 -23.22
N ILE A 450 -9.64 -0.07 -24.47
CA ILE A 450 -8.43 0.67 -24.80
C ILE A 450 -8.79 1.68 -25.90
N TYR A 451 -8.65 2.97 -25.60
CA TYR A 451 -8.78 4.06 -26.56
C TYR A 451 -7.43 4.75 -26.69
N THR A 452 -6.95 4.91 -27.92
CA THR A 452 -5.78 5.74 -28.21
C THR A 452 -6.11 6.76 -29.27
N GLY A 453 -5.67 8.00 -29.07
CA GLY A 453 -5.57 8.99 -30.11
C GLY A 453 -4.29 9.77 -29.98
N GLY A 454 -3.56 9.94 -31.09
CA GLY A 454 -2.27 10.63 -31.07
C GLY A 454 -1.57 10.64 -32.42
N TYR A 455 -0.67 11.62 -32.62
CA TYR A 455 0.02 11.85 -33.88
C TYR A 455 1.45 11.30 -33.89
N GLY A 456 1.77 10.36 -34.78
CA GLY A 456 3.09 10.21 -35.38
C GLY A 456 4.09 9.24 -34.73
N GLY A 457 3.68 8.35 -33.82
CA GLY A 457 4.56 7.32 -33.24
C GLY A 457 4.03 5.89 -33.34
N SER A 458 4.56 5.02 -32.48
CA SER A 458 4.27 3.59 -32.42
C SER A 458 3.32 3.24 -31.27
N PHE A 459 2.43 2.30 -31.51
CA PHE A 459 1.49 1.80 -30.53
C PHE A 459 1.42 0.27 -30.61
N ILE A 460 1.70 -0.39 -29.50
CA ILE A 460 1.72 -1.86 -29.40
C ILE A 460 0.75 -2.29 -28.30
N ILE A 461 -0.31 -3.01 -28.68
CA ILE A 461 -1.19 -3.71 -27.76
C ILE A 461 -0.90 -5.19 -27.87
N HIS A 462 -0.42 -5.85 -26.82
CA HIS A 462 -0.21 -7.29 -26.89
C HIS A 462 -0.54 -8.09 -25.64
N ASN A 463 -0.99 -9.32 -25.81
CA ASN A 463 -1.28 -10.25 -24.71
C ASN A 463 -2.30 -9.74 -23.66
N ASN A 464 -3.19 -8.82 -24.02
CA ASN A 464 -4.23 -8.38 -23.11
C ASN A 464 -5.43 -9.33 -23.16
N TRP A 465 -6.06 -9.55 -22.02
CA TRP A 465 -7.31 -10.27 -21.91
C TRP A 465 -8.44 -9.26 -21.68
N VAL A 466 -9.38 -9.18 -22.60
CA VAL A 466 -10.50 -8.23 -22.57
C VAL A 466 -11.81 -8.99 -22.68
N LYS A 467 -12.62 -8.94 -21.63
CA LYS A 467 -13.97 -9.52 -21.60
C LYS A 467 -15.00 -8.44 -21.35
N ASP A 468 -15.83 -8.23 -22.36
CA ASP A 468 -17.05 -7.44 -22.30
C ASP A 468 -18.26 -8.37 -22.31
N ASP A 469 -18.98 -8.38 -21.20
CA ASP A 469 -20.22 -9.14 -21.06
C ASP A 469 -21.45 -8.36 -21.59
N TYR A 470 -21.26 -7.16 -22.16
CA TYR A 470 -22.33 -6.30 -22.60
C TYR A 470 -22.68 -6.50 -24.08
N THR A 471 -23.86 -7.08 -24.34
CA THR A 471 -24.32 -7.45 -25.68
C THR A 471 -24.72 -6.26 -26.56
N THR A 472 -24.86 -5.05 -26.01
CA THR A 472 -25.37 -3.87 -26.74
C THR A 472 -24.33 -2.81 -27.04
N ALA A 473 -23.04 -3.03 -26.73
CA ALA A 473 -22.00 -2.09 -27.08
C ALA A 473 -21.94 -1.96 -28.61
N THR A 474 -22.17 -0.76 -29.16
CA THR A 474 -22.06 -0.50 -30.61
C THR A 474 -20.64 -0.09 -31.02
N ARG A 475 -19.68 -0.18 -30.09
CA ARG A 475 -18.33 0.36 -30.21
C ARG A 475 -17.29 -0.72 -29.90
N PRO A 476 -16.08 -0.60 -30.45
CA PRO A 476 -15.05 -1.62 -30.25
C PRO A 476 -14.45 -1.61 -28.84
N LEU A 477 -13.94 -2.76 -28.41
CA LEU A 477 -13.13 -2.84 -27.20
C LEU A 477 -11.80 -2.09 -27.34
N ILE A 478 -11.17 -2.18 -28.51
CA ILE A 478 -9.94 -1.45 -28.82
C ILE A 478 -10.23 -0.44 -29.93
N TYR A 479 -9.97 0.84 -29.64
CA TYR A 479 -9.99 1.93 -30.61
C TYR A 479 -8.64 2.62 -30.67
N ALA A 480 -8.08 2.70 -31.87
CA ALA A 480 -6.91 3.50 -32.17
C ALA A 480 -7.30 4.52 -33.25
N SER A 481 -7.07 5.79 -32.97
CA SER A 481 -7.36 6.90 -33.87
C SER A 481 -6.23 7.13 -34.88
N ASP A 482 -6.52 8.08 -35.77
CA ASP A 482 -6.13 8.04 -37.17
C ASP A 482 -4.68 8.37 -37.56
N LEU A 483 -3.75 8.33 -36.60
CA LEU A 483 -2.53 9.13 -36.73
C LEU A 483 -1.26 8.44 -36.19
N TRP A 484 -1.31 7.17 -35.80
CA TRP A 484 -0.14 6.38 -35.42
C TRP A 484 0.65 5.91 -36.66
N LYS A 485 1.99 6.01 -36.64
CA LYS A 485 2.88 5.53 -37.72
C LYS A 485 2.98 4.01 -37.74
N GLU A 486 3.07 3.40 -36.56
CA GLU A 486 3.17 1.95 -36.38
C GLU A 486 2.11 1.54 -35.37
N CYS A 487 1.22 0.63 -35.76
CA CYS A 487 0.23 0.04 -34.85
C CYS A 487 0.38 -1.47 -34.91
N LYS A 488 0.48 -2.12 -33.76
CA LYS A 488 0.59 -3.57 -33.60
C LYS A 488 -0.39 -4.06 -32.55
N ILE A 489 -1.28 -4.97 -32.92
CA ILE A 489 -2.24 -5.61 -32.01
C ILE A 489 -2.04 -7.12 -32.06
N ILE A 490 -1.35 -7.68 -31.07
CA ILE A 490 -0.81 -9.05 -31.14
C ILE A 490 -1.20 -9.90 -29.92
N GLY A 491 -1.71 -11.12 -30.11
CA GLY A 491 -1.84 -12.06 -29.00
C GLY A 491 -2.92 -11.73 -27.95
N ASN A 492 -3.87 -10.83 -28.26
CA ASN A 492 -4.91 -10.46 -27.31
C ASN A 492 -6.06 -11.48 -27.29
N VAL A 493 -6.67 -11.68 -26.13
CA VAL A 493 -7.89 -12.48 -25.96
C VAL A 493 -9.07 -11.52 -25.83
N LEU A 494 -9.94 -11.48 -26.83
CA LEU A 494 -11.05 -10.53 -26.89
C LEU A 494 -12.38 -11.30 -26.88
N TRP A 495 -13.16 -11.13 -25.81
CA TRP A 495 -14.49 -11.71 -25.66
C TRP A 495 -15.51 -10.57 -25.61
N GLY A 496 -16.28 -10.40 -26.70
CA GLY A 496 -17.32 -9.38 -26.82
C GLY A 496 -17.82 -9.29 -28.27
N THR A 497 -19.01 -8.71 -28.48
CA THR A 497 -19.65 -8.64 -29.82
C THR A 497 -18.87 -7.76 -30.81
N TYR A 498 -18.14 -6.76 -30.33
CA TYR A 498 -17.35 -5.82 -31.15
C TYR A 498 -15.92 -5.71 -30.62
N ALA A 499 -15.03 -6.57 -31.11
CA ALA A 499 -13.68 -6.69 -30.53
C ALA A 499 -12.75 -5.50 -30.86
N ILE A 500 -12.67 -5.06 -32.12
CA ILE A 500 -11.69 -4.07 -32.58
C ILE A 500 -12.31 -3.18 -33.67
N ASN A 501 -12.11 -1.85 -33.59
CA ASN A 501 -12.39 -0.93 -34.69
C ASN A 501 -11.37 0.22 -34.63
N MET A 502 -10.74 0.46 -35.78
CA MET A 502 -9.77 1.52 -36.00
C MET A 502 -10.34 2.42 -37.08
N THR A 503 -10.14 3.73 -36.97
CA THR A 503 -10.58 4.67 -38.01
C THR A 503 -9.34 5.27 -38.72
N HIS A 504 -9.50 5.65 -39.98
CA HIS A 504 -8.58 6.37 -40.91
C HIS A 504 -7.07 6.34 -40.63
N ASN A 505 -6.22 6.01 -41.61
CA ASN A 505 -4.81 6.43 -41.55
C ASN A 505 -4.37 6.99 -42.90
N TYR A 506 -3.55 8.05 -42.86
CA TYR A 506 -2.84 8.58 -44.03
C TYR A 506 -1.48 7.87 -44.13
N SER A 507 -1.47 6.67 -44.72
CA SER A 507 -0.24 5.96 -45.09
C SER A 507 -0.14 5.85 -46.60
N LYS A 508 0.99 6.33 -47.11
CA LYS A 508 1.39 6.25 -48.51
C LYS A 508 2.27 5.01 -48.70
N ASP A 509 1.78 3.83 -48.35
CA ASP A 509 2.26 2.55 -48.88
C ASP A 509 1.18 1.47 -48.68
N ARG A 510 1.05 0.58 -49.68
CA ARG A 510 -0.19 -0.10 -50.07
C ARG A 510 -0.57 -1.33 -49.21
N ASN A 511 -1.88 -1.61 -49.28
CA ASN A 511 -2.61 -2.87 -49.05
C ASN A 511 -3.22 -3.13 -47.65
N VAL A 512 -4.41 -2.57 -47.40
CA VAL A 512 -5.51 -3.25 -46.68
C VAL A 512 -6.85 -2.71 -47.21
N ALA A 513 -7.78 -3.57 -47.58
CA ALA A 513 -9.12 -3.19 -48.03
C ALA A 513 -10.24 -3.91 -47.26
N ALA A 514 -11.17 -3.08 -46.79
CA ALA A 514 -12.56 -3.31 -46.38
C ALA A 514 -12.83 -4.12 -45.08
N PHE A 515 -13.13 -3.37 -44.02
CA PHE A 515 -14.08 -3.73 -42.95
C PHE A 515 -15.33 -2.86 -43.05
N ASN A 516 -16.40 -3.31 -42.40
CA ASN A 516 -17.73 -2.70 -42.38
C ASN A 516 -17.78 -1.45 -41.48
N SER A 517 -16.92 -0.47 -41.75
CA SER A 517 -17.16 0.92 -41.36
C SER A 517 -17.75 1.62 -42.59
N THR A 518 -18.84 2.34 -42.40
CA THR A 518 -19.45 3.17 -43.45
C THR A 518 -18.55 4.33 -43.90
N SER A 519 -17.33 4.48 -43.36
CA SER A 519 -16.37 5.52 -43.74
C SER A 519 -15.00 5.34 -43.07
N GLY A 520 -14.00 4.79 -43.77
CA GLY A 520 -12.59 4.95 -43.42
C GLY A 520 -11.71 3.71 -43.65
N THR A 521 -10.61 3.87 -44.39
CA THR A 521 -9.57 2.85 -44.61
C THR A 521 -8.64 2.77 -43.40
N ILE A 522 -8.46 1.56 -42.89
CA ILE A 522 -7.56 1.26 -41.76
C ILE A 522 -6.17 0.90 -42.31
N THR A 523 -5.09 1.45 -41.74
CA THR A 523 -3.73 0.91 -41.91
C THR A 523 -3.11 0.66 -40.53
N CYS A 524 -3.42 -0.48 -39.95
CA CYS A 524 -2.60 -1.10 -38.91
C CYS A 524 -1.52 -1.92 -39.61
N GLU A 525 -0.29 -1.91 -39.12
CA GLU A 525 0.81 -2.63 -39.76
C GLU A 525 0.69 -4.14 -39.52
N ILE A 526 0.30 -4.55 -38.30
CA ILE A 526 0.24 -5.96 -37.90
C ILE A 526 -0.93 -6.22 -36.94
N VAL A 527 -1.84 -7.14 -37.31
CA VAL A 527 -2.88 -7.72 -36.45
C VAL A 527 -2.85 -9.24 -36.55
N GLU A 528 -2.22 -9.91 -35.58
CA GLU A 528 -1.98 -11.37 -35.64
C GLU A 528 -2.13 -12.06 -34.28
N PHE A 529 -2.35 -13.37 -34.30
CA PHE A 529 -2.48 -14.22 -33.10
C PHE A 529 -3.57 -13.80 -32.09
N ASN A 530 -4.61 -13.08 -32.48
CA ASN A 530 -5.68 -12.66 -31.56
C ASN A 530 -6.78 -13.73 -31.41
N LEU A 531 -7.09 -14.12 -30.18
CA LEU A 531 -8.16 -15.09 -29.88
C LEU A 531 -9.51 -14.37 -29.82
N GLY A 532 -10.48 -14.84 -30.59
CA GLY A 532 -11.79 -14.17 -30.78
C GLY A 532 -11.88 -13.31 -32.04
N TYR A 533 -10.77 -13.12 -32.74
CA TYR A 533 -10.70 -12.39 -34.01
C TYR A 533 -9.75 -13.10 -34.99
N ALA A 534 -10.28 -14.04 -35.76
CA ALA A 534 -9.49 -14.92 -36.64
C ALA A 534 -8.90 -14.17 -37.84
N THR A 535 -7.70 -13.60 -37.69
CA THR A 535 -6.92 -13.03 -38.81
C THR A 535 -6.05 -14.06 -39.51
N GLU A 536 -5.84 -15.22 -38.90
CA GLU A 536 -5.06 -16.31 -39.47
C GLU A 536 -5.78 -17.62 -39.20
N ASN A 537 -5.79 -18.52 -40.18
CA ASN A 537 -6.37 -19.85 -40.03
C ASN A 537 -5.62 -20.83 -40.94
N SER A 538 -5.65 -22.08 -40.55
CA SER A 538 -5.08 -23.16 -41.34
C SER A 538 -5.92 -24.41 -41.22
N GLY A 539 -5.82 -25.27 -42.21
CA GLY A 539 -6.57 -26.52 -42.21
C GLY A 539 -6.23 -27.41 -43.37
N THR A 540 -7.05 -28.43 -43.53
CA THR A 540 -6.96 -29.39 -44.63
C THR A 540 -8.33 -29.49 -45.28
N SER A 541 -8.37 -29.57 -46.60
CA SER A 541 -9.63 -29.71 -47.35
C SER A 541 -9.43 -30.61 -48.56
N SER A 542 -10.47 -31.38 -48.90
CA SER A 542 -10.50 -32.20 -50.12
C SER A 542 -11.18 -31.41 -51.23
N LEU A 543 -10.41 -30.96 -52.22
CA LEU A 543 -10.85 -29.98 -53.21
C LEU A 543 -10.46 -30.36 -54.63
N ALA A 544 -11.38 -30.23 -55.58
CA ALA A 544 -11.14 -30.32 -57.02
C ALA A 544 -10.91 -28.92 -57.62
N ASN A 545 -10.53 -28.87 -58.91
CA ASN A 545 -10.37 -27.61 -59.62
C ASN A 545 -11.67 -26.78 -59.65
N GLY A 546 -11.60 -25.56 -59.13
CA GLY A 546 -12.74 -24.64 -59.05
C GLY A 546 -13.54 -24.74 -57.76
N ASP A 547 -13.22 -25.67 -56.85
CA ASP A 547 -13.89 -25.79 -55.56
C ASP A 547 -13.55 -24.61 -54.64
N TRP A 548 -14.50 -24.28 -53.77
CA TRP A 548 -14.35 -23.28 -52.71
C TRP A 548 -14.22 -23.97 -51.35
N PHE A 549 -13.36 -23.45 -50.48
CA PHE A 549 -13.34 -23.82 -49.06
C PHE A 549 -13.50 -22.59 -48.17
N ALA A 550 -14.19 -22.77 -47.04
CA ALA A 550 -14.33 -21.73 -46.04
C ALA A 550 -13.03 -21.59 -45.24
N HIS A 551 -12.47 -20.37 -45.17
CA HIS A 551 -11.24 -20.11 -44.44
C HIS A 551 -11.48 -19.63 -43.01
N GLY A 552 -12.72 -19.25 -42.64
CA GLY A 552 -13.09 -18.84 -41.28
C GLY A 552 -12.39 -17.56 -40.78
N LEU A 553 -11.83 -16.76 -41.68
CA LEU A 553 -11.22 -15.48 -41.34
C LEU A 553 -12.30 -14.40 -41.27
N VAL A 554 -11.99 -13.32 -40.56
CA VAL A 554 -12.86 -12.14 -40.40
C VAL A 554 -13.06 -11.32 -41.68
N GLY A 555 -12.27 -11.58 -42.74
CA GLY A 555 -12.35 -10.90 -44.03
C GLY A 555 -11.58 -11.62 -45.13
N THR A 556 -11.45 -10.98 -46.30
CA THR A 556 -10.80 -11.57 -47.48
C THR A 556 -9.29 -11.72 -47.27
N PRO A 557 -8.71 -12.94 -47.33
CA PRO A 557 -7.29 -13.13 -47.02
C PRO A 557 -6.38 -12.33 -47.97
N THR A 558 -5.35 -11.66 -47.45
CA THR A 558 -4.31 -11.05 -48.29
C THR A 558 -3.29 -12.10 -48.74
N ILE A 559 -2.97 -13.07 -47.88
CA ILE A 559 -2.04 -14.16 -48.14
C ILE A 559 -2.78 -15.49 -48.04
N VAL A 560 -2.58 -16.36 -49.02
CA VAL A 560 -3.03 -17.75 -48.97
C VAL A 560 -1.91 -18.64 -49.49
N ILE A 561 -1.53 -19.63 -48.69
CA ILE A 561 -0.55 -20.65 -49.01
C ILE A 561 -1.31 -21.97 -49.16
N LEU A 562 -1.18 -22.61 -50.32
CA LEU A 562 -1.77 -23.92 -50.61
C LEU A 562 -0.64 -24.92 -50.78
N THR A 563 -0.76 -26.08 -50.14
CA THR A 563 0.22 -27.18 -50.23
C THR A 563 -0.52 -28.49 -50.49
N PRO A 564 -0.29 -29.18 -51.62
CA PRO A 564 -0.88 -30.48 -51.86
C PRO A 564 -0.26 -31.49 -50.87
N GLN A 565 -1.08 -32.34 -50.26
CA GLN A 565 -0.57 -33.33 -49.30
C GLN A 565 0.13 -34.53 -49.97
N VAL A 566 -0.07 -34.68 -51.28
CA VAL A 566 0.61 -35.67 -52.11
C VAL A 566 1.23 -34.98 -53.32
N GLY A 567 2.45 -35.38 -53.69
CA GLY A 567 3.17 -34.76 -54.82
C GLY A 567 2.68 -35.22 -56.20
N THR A 568 1.89 -36.29 -56.26
CA THR A 568 1.39 -36.86 -57.52
C THR A 568 -0.03 -37.38 -57.35
N TYR A 569 -0.83 -37.26 -58.41
CA TYR A 569 -2.11 -37.96 -58.58
C TYR A 569 -1.94 -38.85 -59.82
N GLY A 570 -2.55 -40.05 -59.88
CA GLY A 570 -2.46 -40.91 -61.09
C GLY A 570 -1.05 -41.16 -61.67
N GLY A 571 0.02 -41.06 -60.85
CA GLY A 571 1.41 -41.19 -61.29
C GLY A 571 2.05 -39.95 -61.93
N ALA A 572 1.33 -38.82 -62.04
CA ALA A 572 1.85 -37.57 -62.58
C ALA A 572 1.87 -36.46 -61.51
N PRO A 573 2.79 -35.48 -61.58
CA PRO A 573 2.79 -34.34 -60.67
C PRO A 573 1.67 -33.36 -61.00
N PHE A 574 1.17 -32.64 -59.99
CA PHE A 574 0.18 -31.58 -60.16
C PHE A 574 0.49 -30.38 -59.24
N GLY A 575 -0.08 -29.23 -59.57
CA GLY A 575 0.06 -27.99 -58.82
C GLY A 575 -1.28 -27.49 -58.28
N VAL A 576 -1.20 -26.68 -57.23
CA VAL A 576 -2.34 -25.99 -56.63
C VAL A 576 -2.06 -24.48 -56.60
N SER A 577 -3.08 -23.68 -56.85
CA SER A 577 -2.99 -22.21 -56.76
C SER A 577 -4.33 -21.61 -56.36
N VAL A 578 -4.33 -20.33 -55.96
CA VAL A 578 -5.56 -19.61 -55.64
C VAL A 578 -6.16 -19.07 -56.93
N ASN A 579 -7.40 -19.44 -57.23
CA ASN A 579 -8.13 -18.92 -58.39
C ASN A 579 -8.84 -17.60 -58.07
N ALA A 580 -9.55 -17.57 -56.95
CA ALA A 580 -10.32 -16.43 -56.47
C ALA A 580 -10.39 -16.48 -54.94
N LYS A 581 -10.71 -15.34 -54.32
CA LYS A 581 -10.93 -15.24 -52.87
C LYS A 581 -11.93 -14.13 -52.58
N ASN A 582 -12.73 -14.33 -51.54
CA ASN A 582 -13.66 -13.34 -51.01
C ASN A 582 -13.58 -13.35 -49.48
N SER A 583 -14.52 -12.66 -48.81
CA SER A 583 -14.48 -12.49 -47.36
C SER A 583 -14.74 -13.75 -46.54
N THR A 584 -15.17 -14.84 -47.16
CA THR A 584 -15.58 -16.07 -46.46
C THR A 584 -14.95 -17.33 -47.04
N HIS A 585 -14.56 -17.31 -48.32
CA HIS A 585 -14.06 -18.48 -49.03
C HIS A 585 -12.85 -18.18 -49.93
N VAL A 586 -12.05 -19.21 -50.17
CA VAL A 586 -10.99 -19.24 -51.19
C VAL A 586 -11.34 -20.31 -52.24
N GLN A 587 -11.24 -19.96 -53.51
CA GLN A 587 -11.36 -20.88 -54.63
C GLN A 587 -10.00 -21.41 -55.04
N VAL A 588 -9.87 -22.72 -55.24
CA VAL A 588 -8.62 -23.36 -55.65
C VAL A 588 -8.60 -23.72 -57.12
N SER A 589 -7.43 -23.60 -57.73
CA SER A 589 -7.08 -24.11 -59.04
C SER A 589 -6.23 -25.35 -58.85
N VAL A 590 -6.63 -26.49 -59.43
CA VAL A 590 -5.93 -27.78 -59.29
C VAL A 590 -5.67 -28.34 -60.69
N TYR A 591 -4.40 -28.30 -61.11
CA TYR A 591 -4.02 -28.65 -62.49
C TYR A 591 -2.82 -29.58 -62.51
N TRP A 592 -2.84 -30.52 -63.43
CA TRP A 592 -1.62 -31.21 -63.87
C TRP A 592 -0.61 -30.19 -64.42
N TYR A 593 0.68 -30.54 -64.40
CA TYR A 593 1.72 -29.69 -65.02
C TYR A 593 1.53 -29.51 -66.54
N ASN A 594 0.72 -30.35 -67.19
CA ASN A 594 0.34 -30.19 -68.60
C ASN A 594 -0.84 -29.22 -68.83
N GLY A 595 -1.36 -28.57 -67.78
CA GLY A 595 -2.46 -27.60 -67.86
C GLY A 595 -3.87 -28.20 -67.87
N THR A 596 -4.02 -29.52 -67.74
CA THR A 596 -5.35 -30.17 -67.64
C THR A 596 -5.89 -30.04 -66.21
N ALA A 597 -7.15 -29.61 -66.08
CA ALA A 597 -7.82 -29.48 -64.78
C ALA A 597 -8.05 -30.86 -64.13
N ILE A 598 -7.82 -30.95 -62.83
CA ILE A 598 -8.13 -32.15 -62.03
C ILE A 598 -9.52 -31.95 -61.41
N THR A 599 -10.51 -32.69 -61.90
CA THR A 599 -11.90 -32.63 -61.43
C THR A 599 -12.19 -33.56 -60.25
N VAL A 600 -11.22 -34.37 -59.84
CA VAL A 600 -11.31 -35.25 -58.67
C VAL A 600 -10.64 -34.57 -57.48
N ALA A 601 -11.34 -34.53 -56.35
CA ALA A 601 -10.87 -33.85 -55.15
C ALA A 601 -9.52 -34.38 -54.65
N GLN A 602 -8.60 -33.47 -54.36
CA GLN A 602 -7.27 -33.74 -53.80
C GLN A 602 -7.19 -33.19 -52.38
N SER A 603 -6.41 -33.86 -51.52
CA SER A 603 -6.18 -33.36 -50.16
C SER A 603 -5.15 -32.22 -50.18
N ILE A 604 -5.57 -31.03 -49.74
CA ILE A 604 -4.78 -29.80 -49.75
C ILE A 604 -4.72 -29.25 -48.32
N SER A 605 -3.50 -29.04 -47.82
CA SER A 605 -3.26 -28.21 -46.64
C SER A 605 -3.24 -26.75 -47.04
N TRP A 606 -3.87 -25.89 -46.25
CA TRP A 606 -3.95 -24.47 -46.51
C TRP A 606 -3.62 -23.65 -45.28
N TYR A 607 -3.03 -22.48 -45.50
CA TYR A 607 -2.86 -21.42 -44.53
C TYR A 607 -3.36 -20.12 -45.18
N ALA A 608 -4.16 -19.36 -44.46
CA ALA A 608 -4.69 -18.09 -44.93
C ALA A 608 -4.46 -17.02 -43.85
N LYS A 609 -4.00 -15.84 -44.27
CA LYS A 609 -3.80 -14.66 -43.42
C LYS A 609 -4.55 -13.48 -44.04
N TYR A 610 -5.37 -12.84 -43.22
CA TYR A 610 -6.11 -11.62 -43.52
C TYR A 610 -5.18 -10.42 -43.50
#